data_AF-A0A510KIJ5-F1
#
_entry.id   AF-A0A510KIJ5-F1
#
_cell.length_a   1.000
_cell.length_b   1.000
_cell.length_c   1.000
_cell.angle_alpha   90.00
_cell.angle_beta   90.00
_cell.angle_gamma   90.00
#
_symmetry.space_group_name_H-M   'P 1'
#
loop_
_entity.id
_entity.type
_entity.pdbx_description
1 polymer ?
#
loop_
_entity_poly.entity_id
_entity_poly.type
_entity_poly.pdbx_seq_one_letter_code
_entity_poly.pdbx_strand_id
1 'polypeptide(L)'
;MKELREKCIEMDKLLKKENVKTWEGMFKKFAEEIEKNKEIDEIKRKIRQSMIGGMGSFNDLVLPDNEADKKLKNLRKELFELLIL
;
A
#
# COMPACT_ATOMS: atom_id res chain seq x y z
N MET A 1 -4.42 3.23 -13.64
CA MET A 1 -2.93 3.10 -13.54
C MET A 1 -2.29 4.22 -12.75
N LYS A 2 -2.44 5.47 -13.20
CA LYS A 2 -1.94 6.66 -12.47
C LYS A 2 -2.44 6.71 -11.03
N GLU A 3 -3.72 6.44 -10.82
CA GLU A 3 -4.35 6.44 -9.50
C GLU A 3 -3.79 5.36 -8.55
N LEU A 4 -3.63 4.11 -9.01
CA LEU A 4 -3.01 3.04 -8.21
C LEU A 4 -1.57 3.41 -7.78
N ARG A 5 -0.80 4.01 -8.70
CA ARG A 5 0.54 4.52 -8.39
C ARG A 5 0.50 5.62 -7.34
N GLU A 6 -0.39 6.60 -7.49
CA GLU A 6 -0.55 7.71 -6.54
C GLU A 6 -0.91 7.19 -5.15
N LYS A 7 -1.82 6.21 -5.05
CA LYS A 7 -2.19 5.58 -3.79
C LYS A 7 -1.04 4.81 -3.14
N CYS A 8 -0.21 4.13 -3.93
CA CYS A 8 1.01 3.51 -3.42
C CYS A 8 1.99 4.56 -2.86
N ILE A 9 2.14 5.72 -3.51
CA ILE A 9 3.00 6.80 -3.03
C ILE A 9 2.44 7.43 -1.73
N GLU A 10 1.13 7.66 -1.66
CA GLU A 10 0.46 8.18 -0.46
C GLU A 10 0.64 7.22 0.73
N MET A 11 0.47 5.93 0.50
CA MET A 11 0.72 4.89 1.50
C MET A 11 2.16 4.92 2.02
N ASP A 12 3.16 4.95 1.12
CA ASP A 12 4.58 4.99 1.50
C ASP A 12 4.92 6.23 2.34
N LYS A 13 4.36 7.39 1.96
CA LYS A 13 4.54 8.65 2.69
C LYS A 13 3.96 8.58 4.11
N LEU A 14 2.75 8.01 4.25
CA LEU A 14 2.14 7.84 5.56
C LEU A 14 3.00 6.92 6.44
N LEU A 15 3.43 5.78 5.91
CA LEU A 15 4.25 4.81 6.66
C LEU A 15 5.59 5.40 7.11
N LYS A 16 6.23 6.21 6.27
CA LYS A 16 7.46 6.95 6.64
C LYS A 16 7.22 7.97 7.73
N LYS A 17 6.15 8.76 7.60
CA LYS A 17 5.77 9.78 8.59
C LYS A 17 5.53 9.16 9.97
N GLU A 18 4.91 7.99 10.00
CA GLU A 18 4.58 7.25 11.22
C GLU A 18 5.67 6.24 11.64
N ASN A 19 6.86 6.31 11.00
CA ASN A 19 8.04 5.50 11.32
C ASN A 19 7.81 3.98 11.30
N VAL A 20 6.97 3.49 10.39
CA VAL A 20 6.65 2.06 10.22
C VAL A 20 7.74 1.38 9.39
N LYS A 21 8.90 1.13 10.01
CA LYS A 21 10.10 0.62 9.33
C LYS A 21 9.91 -0.69 8.58
N THR A 22 9.04 -1.58 9.06
CA THR A 22 8.78 -2.90 8.44
C THR A 22 8.19 -2.78 7.02
N TRP A 23 7.49 -1.68 6.73
CA TRP A 23 6.77 -1.45 5.47
C TRP A 23 7.31 -0.27 4.67
N GLU A 24 8.33 0.41 5.21
CA GLU A 24 8.94 1.57 4.59
C GLU A 24 9.54 1.22 3.22
N GLY A 25 9.21 2.01 2.20
CA GLY A 25 9.73 1.85 0.85
C GLY A 25 9.06 0.73 0.04
N MET A 26 8.22 -0.12 0.65
CA MET A 26 7.57 -1.21 -0.07
C MET A 26 6.59 -0.67 -1.12
N PHE A 27 5.69 0.23 -0.73
CA PHE A 27 4.71 0.79 -1.66
C PHE A 27 5.35 1.73 -2.69
N LYS A 28 6.46 2.39 -2.34
CA LYS A 28 7.28 3.14 -3.32
C LYS A 28 7.82 2.23 -4.43
N LYS A 29 8.29 1.02 -4.10
CA LYS A 29 8.74 0.04 -5.11
C LYS A 29 7.61 -0.35 -6.05
N PHE A 30 6.40 -0.61 -5.53
CA PHE A 30 5.23 -0.88 -6.38
C PHE A 30 4.90 0.30 -7.30
N ALA A 31 4.95 1.52 -6.79
CA ALA A 31 4.72 2.72 -7.60
C ALA A 31 5.73 2.86 -8.76
N GLU A 32 7.01 2.59 -8.51
CA GLU A 32 8.08 2.60 -9.52
C GLU A 32 7.92 1.48 -10.55
N GLU A 33 7.45 0.30 -10.14
CA GLU A 33 7.15 -0.82 -11.05
C GLU A 33 5.96 -0.50 -11.97
N ILE A 34 4.92 0.14 -11.43
CA ILE A 34 3.76 0.60 -12.20
C ILE A 34 4.19 1.63 -13.25
N GLU A 35 5.04 2.59 -12.88
CA GLU A 35 5.53 3.63 -13.78
C GLU A 35 6.35 3.08 -14.95
N LYS A 36 7.09 2.00 -14.71
CA LYS A 36 7.84 1.28 -15.75
C LYS A 36 6.95 0.43 -16.66
N ASN A 37 5.63 0.47 -16.50
CA ASN A 37 4.63 -0.35 -17.21
C ASN A 37 5.00 -1.84 -17.24
N LYS A 38 5.56 -2.36 -16.13
CA LYS A 38 5.73 -3.80 -15.95
C LYS A 38 4.37 -4.47 -15.81
N GLU A 39 4.32 -5.79 -16.05
CA GLU A 39 3.12 -6.64 -16.00
C GLU A 39 2.17 -6.26 -14.85
N ILE A 40 1.14 -5.48 -15.16
CA ILE A 40 0.33 -4.84 -14.12
C ILE A 40 -0.41 -5.84 -13.26
N ASP A 41 -0.89 -6.93 -13.84
CA ASP A 41 -1.59 -7.97 -13.09
C ASP A 41 -0.67 -8.66 -12.09
N GLU A 42 0.62 -8.80 -12.41
CA GLU A 42 1.63 -9.31 -11.50
C GLU A 42 1.86 -8.33 -10.33
N ILE A 43 1.93 -7.03 -10.61
CA ILE A 43 2.06 -5.99 -9.57
C ILE A 43 0.83 -5.96 -8.67
N LYS A 44 -0.39 -5.95 -9.25
CA LYS A 44 -1.65 -6.02 -8.49
C LYS A 44 -1.66 -7.27 -7.60
N ARG A 45 -1.20 -8.41 -8.11
CA ARG A 45 -1.08 -9.65 -7.32
C ARG A 45 -0.10 -9.50 -6.14
N LYS A 46 1.08 -8.92 -6.36
CA LYS A 46 2.08 -8.66 -5.31
C LYS A 46 1.51 -7.75 -4.21
N ILE A 47 0.84 -6.65 -4.59
CA ILE A 47 0.19 -5.74 -3.63
C ILE A 47 -0.87 -6.49 -2.81
N ARG A 48 -1.75 -7.27 -3.46
CA ARG A 48 -2.76 -8.08 -2.75
C ARG A 48 -2.14 -9.06 -1.75
N GLN A 49 -1.06 -9.74 -2.14
CA GLN A 49 -0.35 -10.67 -1.25
C GLN A 49 0.24 -9.97 -0.03
N SER A 50 0.86 -8.79 -0.23
CA SER A 50 1.36 -7.96 0.87
C SER A 50 0.25 -7.48 1.81
N MET A 51 -0.95 -7.22 1.27
CA MET A 51 -2.10 -6.76 2.06
C MET A 51 -2.79 -7.88 2.85
N ILE A 52 -2.98 -9.06 2.26
CA ILE A 52 -3.93 -10.08 2.76
C ILE A 52 -3.21 -11.31 3.37
N GLY A 53 -1.91 -11.47 3.14
CA GLY A 53 -1.19 -12.69 3.51
C GLY A 53 -0.76 -12.79 4.98
N GLY A 54 -1.26 -13.80 5.70
CA GLY A 54 -0.66 -14.38 6.91
C GLY A 54 -0.68 -13.54 8.20
N MET A 55 -0.11 -14.10 9.29
CA MET A 55 0.16 -13.34 10.52
C MET A 55 1.19 -12.24 10.24
N GLY A 56 0.85 -10.99 10.54
CA GLY A 56 1.70 -9.83 10.26
C GLY A 56 1.49 -9.26 8.85
N SER A 57 0.33 -9.52 8.25
CA SER A 57 -0.08 -8.89 7.00
C SER A 57 -0.11 -7.37 7.14
N PHE A 58 0.01 -6.64 6.03
CA PHE A 58 -0.13 -5.19 6.09
C PHE A 58 -1.49 -4.77 6.63
N ASN A 59 -2.54 -5.57 6.45
CA ASN A 59 -3.87 -5.25 6.94
C ASN A 59 -3.97 -5.27 8.48
N ASP A 60 -3.12 -6.05 9.14
CA ASP A 60 -3.08 -6.15 10.61
C ASP A 60 -2.33 -4.98 11.26
N LEU A 61 -1.60 -4.18 10.49
CA LEU A 61 -0.90 -3.02 11.02
C LEU A 61 -1.91 -2.00 11.58
N VAL A 62 -1.69 -1.61 12.83
CA VAL A 62 -2.45 -0.56 13.52
C VAL A 62 -1.46 0.53 13.93
N LEU A 63 -1.82 1.78 13.68
CA LEU A 63 -1.00 2.91 14.09
C LEU A 63 -1.43 3.39 15.49
N PRO A 64 -0.48 3.83 16.34
CA PRO A 64 -0.80 4.36 17.66
C PRO A 64 -1.55 5.69 17.59
N ASP A 65 -1.32 6.50 16.54
CA ASP A 65 -2.05 7.74 16.31
C ASP A 65 -3.39 7.48 15.61
N ASN A 66 -4.49 7.93 16.21
CA ASN A 66 -5.85 7.66 15.74
C ASN A 66 -6.15 8.30 14.38
N GLU A 67 -5.63 9.50 14.11
CA GLU A 67 -5.86 10.16 12.82
C GLU A 67 -5.09 9.48 11.69
N ALA A 68 -3.84 9.12 11.96
CA ALA A 68 -3.00 8.36 11.04
C ALA A 68 -3.59 6.97 10.78
N ASP A 69 -4.10 6.29 11.81
CA ASP A 69 -4.75 4.99 11.68
C ASP A 69 -6.02 5.06 10.83
N LYS A 70 -6.84 6.10 10.99
CA LYS A 70 -7.99 6.36 10.11
C LYS A 70 -7.56 6.57 8.66
N LYS A 71 -6.51 7.37 8.43
CA LYS A 71 -5.94 7.58 7.09
C LYS A 71 -5.44 6.28 6.48
N LEU A 72 -4.74 5.45 7.27
CA LEU A 72 -4.25 4.14 6.86
C LEU A 72 -5.40 3.21 6.43
N LYS A 73 -6.47 3.15 7.23
CA LYS A 73 -7.68 2.36 6.91
C LYS A 73 -8.33 2.82 5.60
N ASN A 74 -8.45 4.13 5.39
CA ASN A 74 -9.01 4.67 4.15
C ASN A 74 -8.13 4.32 2.93
N LEU A 75 -6.81 4.53 3.02
CA LEU A 75 -5.89 4.20 1.94
C LEU A 75 -5.88 2.70 1.61
N ARG A 76 -6.03 1.83 2.62
CA ARG A 76 -6.18 0.38 2.39
C ARG A 76 -7.43 0.07 1.59
N LYS A 77 -8.56 0.68 1.95
CA LYS A 77 -9.84 0.49 1.24
C LYS A 77 -9.71 0.94 -0.22
N GLU A 78 -9.20 2.14 -0.44
CA GLU A 78 -9.00 2.70 -1.78
C GLU A 78 -8.05 1.85 -2.63
N LEU A 79 -6.93 1.39 -2.06
CA LEU A 79 -6.03 0.45 -2.74
C LEU A 79 -6.74 -0.85 -3.10
N PHE A 80 -7.51 -1.44 -2.18
CA PHE A 80 -8.20 -2.69 -2.42
C PHE A 80 -9.23 -2.59 -3.55
N GLU A 81 -10.00 -1.50 -3.61
CA GLU A 81 -10.94 -1.23 -4.70
C GLU A 81 -10.23 -1.17 -6.07
N LEU A 82 -9.07 -0.51 -6.13
CA LEU A 82 -8.24 -0.43 -7.35
C LEU A 82 -7.58 -1.75 -7.76
N LEU A 83 -7.50 -2.73 -6.85
CA LEU A 83 -6.93 -4.05 -7.11
C LEU A 83 -7.96 -5.07 -7.60
N ILE A 84 -9.25 -4.84 -7.35
CA ILE A 84 -10.35 -5.72 -7.80
C ILE A 84 -10.86 -5.29 -9.19
N LEU A 85 -10.85 -3.99 -9.47
CA LEU A 85 -11.12 -3.41 -10.80
C LEU A 85 -9.97 -3.70 -11.79
#